data_AF-A0A0G4N4B9-F1
#
_entry.id   AF-A0A0G4N4B9-F1
#
_cell.length_a   1.000
_cell.length_b   1.000
_cell.length_c   1.000
_cell.angle_alpha   90.00
_cell.angle_beta   90.00
_cell.angle_gamma   90.00
#
_symmetry.space_group_name_H-M   'P 1'
#
loop_
_entity.id
_entity.type
_entity.pdbx_description
1 polymer ?
#
loop_
_entity_poly.entity_id
_entity_poly.type
_entity_poly.pdbx_seq_one_letter_code
_entity_poly.pdbx_strand_id
1 'polypeptide(L)'
;YGHAANFNLQPGFLREDGSRRYPATSLVCNFSKPTPKKPSLLKHDEVVTLFHELGHGIHDLAGRTKHSRFHGTSVVRDFVEAPSQMLENWCWTPS
;
A
#
# COMPACT_ATOMS: atom_id res chain seq x y z
N TYR A 1 6.49 13.83 9.59
CA TYR A 1 6.04 12.43 9.48
C TYR A 1 7.27 11.59 9.18
N GLY A 2 7.70 10.70 10.08
CA GLY A 2 8.96 9.94 9.94
C GLY A 2 8.78 8.46 9.58
N HIS A 3 7.55 7.95 9.61
CA HIS A 3 7.24 6.54 9.36
C HIS A 3 6.80 6.31 7.92
N ALA A 4 7.00 5.08 7.43
CA ALA A 4 6.40 4.62 6.20
C ALA A 4 4.88 4.44 6.41
N ALA A 5 4.10 4.71 5.36
CA ALA A 5 2.64 4.55 5.40
C ALA A 5 2.04 4.55 3.98
N ASN A 6 0.91 3.87 3.84
CA ASN A 6 0.02 3.96 2.69
C ASN A 6 -1.21 4.81 3.01
N PHE A 7 -1.58 5.73 2.12
CA PHE A 7 -2.73 6.61 2.29
C PHE A 7 -3.70 6.48 1.12
N ASN A 8 -4.93 6.03 1.38
CA ASN A 8 -6.02 6.18 0.41
C ASN A 8 -6.26 7.67 0.14
N LEU A 9 -6.11 8.08 -1.12
CA LEU A 9 -6.42 9.43 -1.58
C LEU A 9 -7.84 9.51 -2.14
N GLN A 10 -8.29 8.42 -2.76
CA GLN A 10 -9.58 8.32 -3.39
C GLN A 10 -10.11 6.88 -3.30
N PRO A 11 -11.33 6.68 -2.77
CA PRO A 11 -11.92 5.35 -2.74
C PRO A 11 -12.52 4.96 -4.10
N GLY A 12 -12.44 3.68 -4.44
CA GLY A 12 -13.13 3.08 -5.58
C GLY A 12 -14.54 2.60 -5.22
N PHE A 13 -15.56 2.99 -6.00
CA PHE A 13 -16.95 2.59 -5.78
C PHE A 13 -17.80 2.73 -7.05
N LEU A 14 -19.06 2.28 -7.01
CA LEU A 14 -20.02 2.47 -8.10
C LEU A 14 -20.82 3.76 -7.91
N ARG A 15 -20.85 4.61 -8.93
CA ARG A 15 -21.69 5.82 -8.99
C ARG A 15 -23.15 5.44 -9.28
N GLU A 16 -24.06 6.38 -9.09
CA GLU A 16 -25.50 6.19 -9.32
C GLU A 16 -25.83 5.83 -10.78
N ASP A 17 -25.05 6.36 -11.72
CA ASP A 17 -25.14 6.05 -13.16
C ASP A 17 -24.58 4.66 -13.53
N GLY A 18 -24.14 3.87 -12.54
CA GLY A 18 -23.52 2.55 -12.73
C GLY A 18 -22.05 2.57 -13.13
N SER A 19 -21.47 3.75 -13.41
CA SER A 19 -20.05 3.88 -13.73
C SER A 19 -19.16 3.70 -12.49
N ARG A 20 -17.90 3.28 -12.69
CA ARG A 20 -16.94 3.09 -11.58
C ARG A 20 -16.08 4.33 -11.40
N ARG A 21 -15.98 4.81 -10.15
CA ARG A 21 -14.86 5.64 -9.72
C ARG A 21 -13.68 4.73 -9.39
N TYR A 22 -12.53 4.96 -10.01
CA TYR A 22 -11.32 4.18 -9.74
C TYR A 22 -10.58 4.71 -8.51
N PRO A 23 -9.94 3.84 -7.71
CA PRO A 23 -9.20 4.26 -6.54
C PRO A 23 -7.88 4.94 -6.88
N ALA A 24 -7.35 5.70 -5.92
CA ALA A 24 -5.99 6.22 -5.96
C ALA A 24 -5.41 6.22 -4.53
N THR A 25 -4.15 5.84 -4.41
CA THR A 25 -3.42 5.75 -3.14
C THR A 25 -2.03 6.38 -3.26
N SER A 26 -1.45 6.77 -2.13
CA SER A 26 -0.08 7.24 -2.00
C SER A 26 0.70 6.35 -1.05
N LEU A 27 1.78 5.75 -1.56
CA LEU A 27 2.78 5.06 -0.75
C LEU A 27 3.86 6.08 -0.38
N VAL A 28 4.04 6.29 0.92
CA VAL A 28 4.99 7.27 1.48
C VAL A 28 6.05 6.53 2.28
N CYS A 29 7.31 6.66 1.88
CA CYS A 29 8.46 6.10 2.59
C CYS A 29 9.55 7.15 2.78
N ASN A 30 10.39 6.97 3.80
CA ASN A 30 11.49 7.86 4.13
C ASN A 30 12.86 7.16 3.96
N PHE A 31 13.14 6.66 2.76
CA PHE A 31 14.42 6.03 2.47
C PHE A 31 15.53 7.06 2.25
N SER A 32 16.78 6.63 2.45
CA SER A 32 17.96 7.47 2.23
C SER A 32 17.99 7.97 0.78
N LYS A 33 17.97 9.29 0.58
CA LYS A 33 18.04 9.87 -0.76
C LYS A 33 19.39 9.54 -1.43
N PRO A 34 19.41 9.30 -2.74
CA PRO A 34 20.67 9.19 -3.46
C PRO A 34 21.44 10.52 -3.41
N THR A 35 22.76 10.43 -3.54
CA THR A 35 23.66 11.58 -3.71
C THR A 35 24.37 11.46 -5.07
N PRO A 36 25.03 12.51 -5.58
CA PRO A 36 25.75 12.43 -6.86
C PRO A 36 26.83 11.33 -6.92
N LYS A 37 27.35 10.89 -5.76
CA LYS A 37 28.44 9.89 -5.66
C LYS A 37 27.98 8.53 -5.14
N LYS A 38 26.74 8.41 -4.64
CA LYS A 38 26.24 7.20 -3.97
C LYS A 38 24.74 7.01 -4.25
N PRO A 39 24.33 5.88 -4.85
CA PRO A 39 22.91 5.59 -5.05
C PRO A 39 22.20 5.36 -3.71
N SER A 40 20.87 5.43 -3.75
CA SER A 40 20.05 4.96 -2.63
C SER A 40 20.09 3.43 -2.62
N LEU A 41 20.64 2.86 -1.55
CA LEU A 41 20.64 1.42 -1.31
C LEU A 41 19.75 1.19 -0.09
N LEU A 42 18.80 0.28 -0.24
CA LEU A 42 17.92 -0.12 0.85
C LEU A 42 18.56 -1.25 1.64
N LYS A 43 18.51 -1.16 2.96
CA LYS A 43 18.70 -2.31 3.83
C LYS A 43 17.53 -3.30 3.64
N HIS A 44 17.74 -4.55 4.05
CA HIS A 44 16.71 -5.57 3.90
C HIS A 44 15.41 -5.24 4.65
N ASP A 45 15.50 -4.70 5.86
CA ASP A 45 14.35 -4.21 6.64
C ASP A 45 13.60 -3.06 5.95
N GLU A 46 14.30 -2.17 5.25
CA GLU A 46 13.70 -1.13 4.41
C GLU A 46 12.96 -1.72 3.19
N VAL A 47 13.46 -2.82 2.61
CA VAL A 47 12.77 -3.56 1.55
C VAL A 47 11.51 -4.24 2.09
N VAL A 48 11.58 -4.89 3.25
CA VAL A 48 10.41 -5.49 3.92
C VAL A 48 9.36 -4.41 4.20
N THR A 49 9.78 -3.25 4.73
CA THR A 49 8.89 -2.10 4.98
C THR A 49 8.24 -1.60 3.68
N LEU A 50 9.00 -1.52 2.58
CA LEU A 50 8.43 -1.15 1.28
C LEU A 50 7.35 -2.13 0.83
N PHE A 51 7.59 -3.44 0.96
CA PHE A 51 6.62 -4.48 0.59
C PHE A 51 5.39 -4.46 1.50
N HIS A 52 5.56 -4.19 2.79
CA HIS A 52 4.45 -4.00 3.72
C HIS A 52 3.51 -2.89 3.26
N GLU A 53 4.04 -1.67 3.03
CA GLU A 53 3.22 -0.53 2.59
C GLU A 53 2.66 -0.70 1.16
N LEU A 54 3.39 -1.44 0.31
CA LEU A 54 2.89 -1.84 -1.00
C LEU A 54 1.71 -2.80 -0.86
N GLY A 55 1.70 -3.69 0.13
CA GLY A 55 0.57 -4.57 0.42
C GLY A 55 -0.71 -3.80 0.73
N HIS A 56 -0.62 -2.75 1.55
CA HIS A 56 -1.74 -1.83 1.78
C HIS A 56 -2.19 -1.13 0.49
N GLY A 57 -1.23 -0.68 -0.34
CA GLY A 57 -1.53 -0.06 -1.62
C GLY A 57 -2.21 -0.99 -2.63
N ILE A 58 -1.79 -2.25 -2.68
CA ILE A 58 -2.42 -3.29 -3.52
C ILE A 58 -3.82 -3.59 -3.00
N HIS A 59 -4.00 -3.73 -1.68
CA HIS A 59 -5.32 -3.94 -1.07
C HIS A 59 -6.29 -2.80 -1.44
N ASP A 60 -5.81 -1.56 -1.44
CA ASP A 60 -6.57 -0.39 -1.88
C ASP A 60 -6.94 -0.44 -3.38
N LEU A 61 -5.92 -0.55 -4.24
CA LEU A 61 -6.10 -0.48 -5.69
C LEU A 61 -6.88 -1.66 -6.28
N ALA A 62 -6.70 -2.86 -5.71
CA ALA A 62 -7.43 -4.06 -6.13
C ALA A 62 -8.85 -4.12 -5.54
N GLY A 63 -9.17 -3.30 -4.54
CA GLY A 63 -10.47 -3.26 -3.89
C GLY A 63 -11.59 -2.87 -4.85
N ARG A 64 -12.61 -3.74 -5.00
CA ARG A 64 -13.78 -3.48 -5.86
C ARG A 64 -15.06 -3.56 -5.04
N THR A 65 -15.48 -2.42 -4.49
CA THR A 65 -16.71 -2.33 -3.71
C THR A 65 -17.79 -1.56 -4.44
N LYS A 66 -19.03 -1.71 -3.96
CA LYS A 66 -20.20 -0.91 -4.38
C LYS A 66 -20.25 0.43 -3.65
N HIS A 67 -19.95 0.42 -2.35
CA HIS A 67 -20.05 1.61 -1.48
C HIS A 67 -18.65 2.05 -1.04
N SER A 68 -18.40 3.37 -1.07
CA SER A 68 -17.12 3.97 -0.71
C SER A 68 -16.69 3.64 0.73
N ARG A 69 -17.65 3.53 1.66
CA ARG A 69 -17.41 3.20 3.08
C ARG A 69 -16.66 1.89 3.29
N PHE A 70 -16.77 0.93 2.37
CA PHE A 70 -16.14 -0.38 2.49
C PHE A 70 -14.89 -0.53 1.62
N HIS A 71 -14.46 0.53 0.94
CA HIS A 71 -13.36 0.44 -0.01
C HIS A 71 -11.98 0.36 0.68
N GLY A 72 -11.06 -0.33 0.01
CA GLY A 72 -9.66 -0.43 0.40
C GLY A 72 -9.48 -1.04 1.78
N THR A 73 -8.63 -0.43 2.60
CA THR A 73 -8.28 -0.90 3.95
C THR A 73 -9.38 -0.64 5.00
N SER A 74 -10.61 -0.29 4.58
CA SER A 74 -11.78 -0.14 5.45
C SER A 74 -12.36 -1.49 5.89
N VAL A 75 -11.54 -2.30 6.56
CA VAL A 75 -11.84 -3.65 7.05
C VAL A 75 -11.81 -3.68 8.59
N VAL A 76 -12.03 -4.85 9.18
CA VAL A 76 -11.86 -5.03 10.63
C VAL A 76 -10.41 -4.78 11.04
N ARG A 77 -10.22 -4.12 12.19
CA ARG A 77 -8.92 -3.55 12.60
C ARG A 77 -7.83 -4.62 12.79
N ASP A 78 -8.22 -5.83 13.17
CA ASP A 78 -7.35 -6.99 13.35
C ASP A 78 -6.97 -7.67 12.04
N PHE A 79 -7.69 -7.39 10.94
CA PHE A 79 -7.39 -7.96 9.61
C PHE A 79 -6.63 -7.00 8.69
N VAL A 80 -6.61 -5.70 9.00
CA VAL A 80 -6.05 -4.68 8.09
C VAL A 80 -4.59 -4.95 7.71
N GLU A 81 -3.80 -5.52 8.63
CA GLU A 81 -2.38 -5.84 8.43
C GLU A 81 -2.15 -7.21 7.76
N ALA A 82 -3.17 -8.06 7.64
CA ALA A 82 -2.95 -9.41 7.11
C ALA A 82 -2.43 -9.40 5.65
N PRO A 83 -2.96 -8.55 4.73
CA PRO A 83 -2.42 -8.47 3.36
C PRO A 83 -1.00 -7.91 3.28
N SER A 84 -0.66 -6.90 4.09
CA SER A 84 0.68 -6.29 4.13
C SER A 84 1.70 -7.28 4.68
N GLN A 85 1.41 -7.92 5.82
CA GLN A 85 2.27 -8.95 6.43
C GLN A 85 2.42 -10.20 5.56
N MET A 86 1.37 -10.61 4.84
CA MET A 86 1.49 -11.69 3.86
C MET A 86 2.53 -11.34 2.79
N LEU A 87 2.51 -10.11 2.27
CA LEU A 87 3.39 -9.66 1.19
C LEU A 87 4.85 -9.51 1.64
N GLU A 88 5.12 -9.26 2.94
CA GLU A 88 6.48 -9.26 3.49
C GLU A 88 7.23 -10.59 3.25
N ASN A 89 6.53 -11.72 3.18
CA ASN A 89 7.15 -13.04 2.96
C ASN A 89 7.88 -13.16 1.60
N TRP A 90 7.50 -12.34 0.61
CA TRP A 90 8.20 -12.29 -0.67
C TRP A 90 9.66 -11.83 -0.52
N CYS A 91 9.98 -11.03 0.50
CA CYS A 91 11.34 -10.54 0.76
C CYS A 91 12.26 -11.61 1.37
N TRP A 92 11.73 -12.79 1.70
CA TRP A 92 12.45 -13.89 2.33
C TRP A 92 12.52 -15.14 1.45
N THR A 93 11.86 -15.14 0.30
CA THR A 93 11.84 -16.28 -0.63
C THR A 93 12.92 -16.06 -1.71
N PRO A 94 13.92 -16.96 -1.83
CA PRO A 94 14.86 -16.93 -2.94
C PRO A 94 14.14 -17.19 -4.27
N SER A 95 14.61 -16.55 -5.35
CA SER A 95 14.11 -16.73 -6.72
C SER A 95 14.55 -18.04 -7.34
#